data_AF-A0A7J7BYG5-F1
#
_entry.id   AF-A0A7J7BYG5-F1
#
_cell.length_a   1.000
_cell.length_b   1.000
_cell.length_c   1.000
_cell.angle_alpha   90.00
_cell.angle_beta   90.00
_cell.angle_gamma   90.00
#
_symmetry.space_group_name_H-M   'P 1'
#
loop_
_entity.id
_entity.type
_entity.pdbx_description
1 polymer ?
#
loop_
_entity_poly.entity_id
_entity_poly.type
_entity_poly.pdbx_seq_one_letter_code
_entity_poly.pdbx_strand_id
1 'polypeptide(L)'
;MYRFRLGITRLDTELGFHINDWVSLALQNNVKQLLLKISLSYYDRKFHVLSAENLFASKSLNVLELIGCKLELPRFNHSTLCPLQKLHLSDVYLDEDTMENIRRSCPLITTFSLSNAWGLKYLHISGLHNLQNVKVILYSHDVDLEKVYIKAPRLRTFEFRTKRRHCTFDVDI
;
A
#
# COMPACT_ATOMS: atom_id res chain seq x y z
N MET A 1 8.57 21.19 -3.84
CA MET A 1 8.23 19.82 -3.41
C MET A 1 7.47 19.16 -4.54
N TYR A 2 8.07 18.19 -5.24
CA TYR A 2 7.44 17.59 -6.43
C TYR A 2 6.44 16.51 -6.03
N ARG A 3 5.18 16.70 -6.44
CA ARG A 3 4.05 15.81 -6.14
C ARG A 3 3.39 15.43 -7.45
N PHE A 4 3.17 14.13 -7.64
CA PHE A 4 2.37 13.58 -8.72
C PHE A 4 1.04 13.06 -8.18
N ARG A 5 -0.06 13.39 -8.86
CA ARG A 5 -1.39 12.91 -8.54
C ARG A 5 -2.09 12.47 -9.81
N LEU A 6 -2.58 11.24 -9.82
CA LEU A 6 -3.39 10.68 -10.89
C LEU A 6 -4.68 10.15 -10.31
N GLY A 7 -5.81 10.64 -10.83
CA GLY A 7 -7.15 10.21 -10.44
C GLY A 7 -7.93 9.77 -11.67
N ILE A 8 -8.33 8.51 -11.71
CA ILE A 8 -9.09 7.91 -12.80
C ILE A 8 -10.46 7.50 -12.25
N THR A 9 -11.52 8.10 -12.78
CA THR A 9 -12.91 7.85 -12.35
C THR A 9 -13.59 6.76 -13.15
N ARG A 10 -13.19 6.58 -14.41
CA ARG A 10 -13.62 5.50 -15.29
C ARG A 10 -12.39 4.95 -15.96
N LEU A 11 -12.04 3.72 -15.62
CA LEU A 11 -10.95 3.01 -16.27
C LEU A 11 -11.51 2.29 -17.50
N ASP A 12 -11.10 2.73 -18.68
CA ASP A 12 -11.24 1.97 -19.90
C ASP A 12 -9.92 1.26 -20.24
N THR A 13 -9.96 0.41 -21.27
CA THR A 13 -8.80 -0.36 -21.70
C THR A 13 -7.63 0.52 -22.14
N GLU A 14 -7.90 1.64 -22.80
CA GLU A 14 -6.86 2.54 -23.33
C GLU A 14 -6.09 3.22 -22.19
N LEU A 15 -6.78 3.82 -21.23
CA LEU A 15 -6.18 4.43 -20.05
C LEU A 15 -5.40 3.41 -19.22
N GLY A 16 -5.90 2.18 -19.14
CA GLY A 16 -5.23 1.08 -18.45
C GLY A 16 -3.79 0.85 -18.92
N PHE A 17 -3.52 0.96 -20.22
CA PHE A 17 -2.16 0.76 -20.74
C PHE A 17 -1.19 1.87 -20.34
N HIS A 18 -1.67 3.09 -20.08
CA HIS A 18 -0.82 4.24 -19.81
C HIS A 18 -0.50 4.49 -18.33
N ILE A 19 -1.23 3.88 -17.40
CA ILE A 19 -1.05 4.13 -15.96
C ILE A 19 0.38 3.80 -15.50
N ASN A 20 0.89 2.63 -15.88
CA ASN A 20 2.23 2.20 -15.52
C ASN A 20 3.32 3.12 -16.11
N ASP A 21 3.10 3.63 -17.33
CA ASP A 21 4.01 4.56 -17.99
C ASP A 21 4.04 5.91 -17.28
N TRP A 22 2.87 6.47 -16.96
CA TRP A 22 2.78 7.75 -16.23
C TRP A 22 3.37 7.67 -14.83
N VAL A 23 3.13 6.56 -14.12
CA VAL A 23 3.79 6.29 -12.83
C VAL A 23 5.30 6.21 -13.01
N SER A 24 5.80 5.48 -14.01
CA SER A 24 7.23 5.36 -14.26
C SER A 24 7.89 6.70 -14.62
N LEU A 25 7.24 7.50 -15.48
CA LEU A 25 7.68 8.85 -15.83
C LEU A 25 7.73 9.76 -14.60
N ALA A 26 6.73 9.70 -13.72
CA ALA A 26 6.73 10.48 -12.49
C ALA A 26 7.92 10.11 -11.59
N LEU A 27 8.22 8.83 -11.44
CA LEU A 27 9.34 8.34 -10.64
C LEU A 27 10.70 8.75 -11.23
N GLN A 28 10.86 8.68 -12.55
CA GLN A 28 12.06 9.18 -13.26
C GLN A 28 12.28 10.69 -13.03
N ASN A 29 11.20 11.45 -12.84
CA ASN A 29 11.24 12.87 -12.49
C ASN A 29 11.43 13.13 -10.98
N ASN A 30 11.82 12.12 -10.22
CA ASN A 30 12.16 12.23 -8.79
C ASN A 30 11.05 12.84 -7.91
N VAL A 31 9.80 12.46 -8.19
CA VAL A 31 8.66 12.89 -7.36
C VAL A 31 8.82 12.39 -5.93
N LYS A 32 8.53 13.27 -4.97
CA LYS A 32 8.61 12.92 -3.54
C LYS A 32 7.31 12.34 -3.00
N GLN A 33 6.21 12.61 -3.69
CA GLN A 33 4.88 12.16 -3.31
C GLN A 33 4.13 11.67 -4.54
N LEU A 34 3.59 10.47 -4.46
CA LEU A 34 2.77 9.87 -5.51
C LEU A 34 1.42 9.47 -4.92
N LEU A 35 0.35 9.98 -5.51
CA LEU A 35 -1.03 9.56 -5.23
C LEU A 35 -1.62 9.00 -6.51
N LEU A 36 -2.01 7.73 -6.49
CA LEU A 36 -2.74 7.07 -7.56
C LEU A 36 -4.10 6.65 -7.03
N LYS A 37 -5.16 7.15 -7.65
CA LYS A 37 -6.53 6.77 -7.35
C LYS A 37 -7.21 6.23 -8.60
N ILE A 38 -7.56 4.97 -8.58
CA ILE A 38 -8.34 4.31 -9.62
C ILE A 38 -9.70 3.99 -9.02
N SER A 39 -10.76 4.50 -9.62
CA SER A 39 -12.12 4.26 -9.11
C SER A 39 -12.55 2.85 -9.52
N LEU A 40 -12.86 2.03 -8.53
CA LEU A 40 -13.41 0.69 -8.74
C LEU A 40 -14.84 0.82 -9.25
N SER A 41 -15.17 0.06 -10.29
CA SER A 41 -16.58 -0.05 -10.70
C SER A 41 -17.34 -0.90 -9.67
N TYR A 42 -18.56 -0.48 -9.32
CA TYR A 42 -19.37 -1.20 -8.32
C TYR A 42 -19.74 -2.63 -8.78
N TYR A 43 -19.83 -2.85 -10.09
CA TYR A 43 -20.33 -4.07 -10.70
C TYR A 43 -19.22 -5.05 -11.10
N ASP A 44 -18.03 -4.53 -11.42
CA ASP A 44 -16.88 -5.32 -11.86
C ASP A 44 -15.69 -4.89 -11.01
N ARG A 45 -15.41 -5.66 -9.94
CA ARG A 45 -14.27 -5.42 -9.03
C ARG A 45 -12.95 -5.84 -9.66
N LYS A 46 -12.74 -5.43 -10.91
CA LYS A 46 -11.48 -5.60 -11.62
C LYS A 46 -10.52 -4.53 -11.17
N PHE A 47 -9.65 -4.90 -10.25
CA PHE A 47 -8.51 -4.08 -9.88
C PHE A 47 -7.58 -3.94 -11.09
N HIS A 48 -7.14 -2.72 -11.36
CA HIS A 48 -6.05 -2.50 -12.30
C HIS A 48 -4.76 -3.06 -11.70
N VAL A 49 -4.05 -3.89 -12.46
CA VAL A 49 -2.76 -4.43 -12.04
C VAL A 49 -1.70 -3.36 -12.18
N LEU A 50 -1.13 -2.95 -11.05
CA LEU A 50 -0.06 -1.97 -10.98
C LEU A 50 1.27 -2.70 -10.76
N SER A 51 2.17 -2.57 -11.74
CA SER A 51 3.54 -3.08 -11.62
C SER A 51 4.31 -2.18 -10.65
N ALA A 52 4.37 -2.59 -9.38
CA ALA A 52 4.80 -1.73 -8.30
C ALA A 52 6.32 -1.78 -8.01
N GLU A 53 7.10 -2.47 -8.83
CA GLU A 53 8.57 -2.57 -8.69
C GLU A 53 9.25 -1.19 -8.61
N ASN A 54 8.93 -0.31 -9.57
CA ASN A 54 9.54 1.03 -9.64
C ASN A 54 9.17 1.90 -8.44
N LEU A 55 7.99 1.70 -7.85
CA LEU A 55 7.54 2.48 -6.69
C LEU A 55 8.45 2.25 -5.49
N PHE A 56 8.81 0.99 -5.24
CA PHE A 56 9.64 0.59 -4.11
C PHE A 56 11.15 0.57 -4.42
N ALA A 57 11.54 0.73 -5.68
CA ALA A 57 12.93 0.98 -6.08
C ALA A 57 13.30 2.49 -6.13
N SER A 58 12.30 3.39 -6.06
CA SER A 58 12.53 4.83 -6.15
C SER A 58 13.39 5.36 -5.00
N LYS A 59 14.36 6.22 -5.33
CA LYS A 59 15.29 6.86 -4.38
C LYS A 59 14.81 8.21 -3.86
N SER A 60 13.65 8.69 -4.32
CA SER A 60 13.13 10.02 -4.00
C SER A 60 11.73 10.00 -3.38
N LEU A 61 11.01 8.87 -3.49
CA LEU A 61 9.63 8.76 -3.08
C LEU A 61 9.50 8.60 -1.56
N ASN A 62 8.89 9.60 -0.91
CA ASN A 62 8.71 9.63 0.55
C ASN A 62 7.27 9.31 0.96
N VAL A 63 6.29 9.60 0.10
CA VAL A 63 4.86 9.37 0.37
C VAL A 63 4.24 8.65 -0.82
N LEU A 64 3.57 7.53 -0.54
CA LEU A 64 2.86 6.74 -1.51
C LEU A 64 1.43 6.52 -1.04
N GLU A 65 0.47 6.91 -1.86
CA GLU A 65 -0.95 6.70 -1.64
C GLU A 65 -1.53 5.99 -2.86
N LEU A 66 -2.06 4.78 -2.65
CA LEU A 66 -2.62 3.92 -3.69
C LEU A 66 -4.05 3.57 -3.34
N ILE A 67 -4.95 3.81 -4.30
CA ILE A 67 -6.37 3.53 -4.15
C ILE A 67 -6.89 2.76 -5.37
N GLY A 68 -7.55 1.62 -5.14
CA GLY A 68 -8.28 0.90 -6.18
C GLY A 68 -7.42 0.09 -7.16
N CYS A 69 -6.25 -0.40 -6.74
CA CYS A 69 -5.35 -1.18 -7.59
C CYS A 69 -5.00 -2.55 -6.98
N LYS A 70 -4.54 -3.46 -7.84
CA LYS A 70 -3.88 -4.71 -7.45
C LYS A 70 -2.38 -4.50 -7.50
N LEU A 71 -1.71 -4.76 -6.39
CA LEU A 71 -0.27 -4.70 -6.31
C LEU A 71 0.29 -6.08 -6.63
N GLU A 72 1.10 -6.14 -7.69
CA GLU A 72 1.91 -7.30 -7.99
C GLU A 72 3.38 -6.88 -7.90
N LEU A 73 4.12 -7.56 -7.02
CA LEU A 73 5.53 -7.29 -6.81
C LEU A 73 6.35 -8.51 -7.21
N PRO A 74 7.33 -8.36 -8.12
CA PRO A 74 8.33 -9.40 -8.30
C PRO A 74 9.16 -9.54 -7.03
N ARG A 75 9.82 -10.69 -6.85
CA ARG A 75 10.77 -10.89 -5.76
C ARG A 75 11.94 -9.91 -5.93
N PHE A 76 12.14 -9.01 -4.96
CA PHE A 76 13.17 -7.99 -5.05
C PHE A 76 14.56 -8.54 -4.73
N ASN A 77 15.56 -8.02 -5.44
CA ASN A 77 16.92 -7.94 -4.91
C ASN A 77 16.97 -6.76 -3.94
N HIS A 78 17.03 -7.02 -2.63
CA HIS A 78 17.00 -6.00 -1.57
C HIS A 78 18.30 -5.17 -1.43
N SER A 79 19.01 -4.91 -2.54
CA SER A 79 20.28 -4.19 -2.53
C SER A 79 20.13 -2.67 -2.30
N THR A 80 18.94 -2.12 -2.54
CA THR A 80 18.64 -0.70 -2.30
C THR A 80 17.38 -0.53 -1.46
N LEU A 81 17.50 0.20 -0.36
CA LEU A 81 16.39 0.51 0.54
C LEU A 81 15.64 1.75 0.05
N CYS A 82 14.31 1.64 -0.05
CA CYS A 82 13.41 2.71 -0.40
C CYS A 82 13.32 3.73 0.75
N PRO A 83 13.37 5.05 0.47
CA PRO A 83 13.25 6.10 1.47
C PRO A 83 11.80 6.37 1.90
N LEU A 84 10.85 5.51 1.53
CA LEU A 84 9.43 5.70 1.78
C LEU A 84 9.14 5.84 3.28
N GLN A 85 8.50 6.95 3.65
CA GLN A 85 8.16 7.28 5.03
C GLN A 85 6.68 7.08 5.34
N LYS A 86 5.81 7.26 4.34
CA LYS A 86 4.36 7.15 4.47
C LYS A 86 3.80 6.27 3.38
N LEU A 87 3.09 5.23 3.80
CA LEU A 87 2.39 4.31 2.91
C LEU A 87 0.91 4.29 3.25
N HIS A 88 0.07 4.64 2.28
CA HIS A 88 -1.37 4.64 2.38
C HIS A 88 -1.96 3.74 1.29
N LEU A 89 -2.66 2.70 1.71
CA LEU A 89 -3.28 1.72 0.83
C LEU A 89 -4.79 1.73 1.12
N SER A 90 -5.61 1.99 0.11
CA SER A 90 -7.07 1.96 0.24
C SER A 90 -7.70 1.15 -0.88
N ASP A 91 -8.59 0.24 -0.55
CA ASP A 91 -9.33 -0.57 -1.52
C ASP A 91 -8.36 -1.22 -2.52
N VAL A 92 -7.41 -2.00 -2.00
CA VAL A 92 -6.32 -2.62 -2.78
C VAL A 92 -6.39 -4.14 -2.74
N TYR A 93 -5.86 -4.80 -3.76
CA TYR A 93 -5.59 -6.23 -3.75
C TYR A 93 -4.09 -6.48 -3.58
N LEU A 94 -3.68 -7.23 -2.56
CA LEU A 94 -2.30 -7.66 -2.32
C LEU A 94 -2.29 -8.91 -1.44
N ASP A 95 -1.23 -9.72 -1.53
CA ASP A 95 -1.02 -10.88 -0.67
C ASP A 95 0.04 -10.62 0.43
N GLU A 96 0.23 -11.60 1.30
CA GLU A 96 1.22 -11.57 2.38
C GLU A 96 2.64 -11.38 1.84
N ASP A 97 2.99 -12.03 0.72
CA ASP A 97 4.30 -11.94 0.09
C ASP A 97 4.59 -10.52 -0.39
N THR A 98 3.60 -9.87 -1.02
CA THR A 98 3.66 -8.46 -1.43
C THR A 98 3.87 -7.55 -0.23
N MET A 99 3.14 -7.78 0.87
CA MET A 99 3.28 -6.99 2.10
C MET A 99 4.68 -7.18 2.74
N GLU A 100 5.19 -8.41 2.79
CA GLU A 100 6.54 -8.72 3.29
C GLU A 100 7.62 -8.05 2.43
N ASN A 101 7.47 -8.07 1.11
CA ASN A 101 8.37 -7.39 0.18
C ASN A 101 8.40 -5.87 0.43
N ILE A 102 7.24 -5.22 0.62
CA ILE A 102 7.15 -3.80 0.95
C ILE A 102 7.92 -3.51 2.26
N ARG A 103 7.68 -4.32 3.29
CA ARG A 103 8.29 -4.19 4.62
C ARG A 103 9.82 -4.27 4.54
N ARG A 104 10.36 -5.22 3.77
CA ARG A 104 11.80 -5.41 3.58
C ARG A 104 12.44 -4.30 2.75
N SER A 105 11.75 -3.85 1.70
CA SER A 105 12.26 -2.79 0.81
C SER A 105 12.17 -1.40 1.42
N CYS A 106 11.25 -1.15 2.36
CA CYS A 106 10.97 0.19 2.91
C CYS A 106 11.10 0.27 4.44
N PRO A 107 12.30 0.07 5.02
CA PRO A 107 12.47 0.04 6.48
C PRO A 107 12.26 1.40 7.17
N LEU A 108 12.16 2.50 6.41
CA LEU A 108 12.01 3.86 6.94
C LEU A 108 10.54 4.30 7.11
N ILE A 109 9.58 3.41 6.89
CA ILE A 109 8.15 3.74 7.06
C ILE A 109 7.90 4.18 8.51
N THR A 110 7.33 5.37 8.64
CA THR A 110 6.89 5.99 9.91
C THR A 110 5.38 5.97 10.06
N THR A 111 4.66 5.93 8.95
CA THR A 111 3.19 5.96 8.91
C THR A 111 2.70 4.91 7.91
N PHE A 112 1.85 4.01 8.40
CA PHE A 112 1.20 2.99 7.60
C PHE A 112 -0.32 3.10 7.76
N SER A 113 -1.03 3.11 6.64
CA SER A 113 -2.49 3.07 6.62
C SER A 113 -2.96 2.01 5.63
N LEU A 114 -3.83 1.14 6.10
CA LEU A 114 -4.54 0.14 5.29
C LEU A 114 -6.03 0.34 5.46
N SER A 115 -6.76 0.55 4.37
CA SER A 115 -8.22 0.61 4.35
C SER A 115 -8.73 -0.37 3.32
N ASN A 116 -9.51 -1.37 3.71
CA ASN A 116 -10.00 -2.46 2.83
C ASN A 116 -8.91 -3.11 1.95
N ALA A 117 -8.48 -4.32 2.32
CA ALA A 117 -7.56 -5.11 1.50
C ALA A 117 -8.18 -6.48 1.17
N TRP A 118 -7.98 -6.91 -0.07
CA TRP A 118 -8.32 -8.25 -0.55
C TRP A 118 -7.05 -9.01 -0.92
N GLY A 119 -7.09 -10.33 -0.87
CA GLY A 119 -5.93 -11.19 -1.05
C GLY A 119 -5.02 -11.31 0.19
N LEU A 120 -5.28 -10.53 1.24
CA LEU A 120 -4.48 -10.48 2.47
C LEU A 120 -5.28 -11.03 3.66
N LYS A 121 -4.93 -12.22 4.14
CA LYS A 121 -5.52 -12.84 5.33
C LYS A 121 -4.81 -12.44 6.61
N TYR A 122 -3.50 -12.25 6.54
CA TYR A 122 -2.66 -11.97 7.70
C TYR A 122 -1.81 -10.72 7.48
N LEU A 123 -2.16 -9.63 8.19
CA LEU A 123 -1.33 -8.44 8.22
C LEU A 123 -0.27 -8.60 9.31
N HIS A 124 0.97 -8.88 8.93
CA HIS A 124 2.11 -8.95 9.83
C HIS A 124 3.05 -7.76 9.62
N ILE A 125 3.16 -6.89 10.61
CA ILE A 125 4.03 -5.70 10.59
C ILE A 125 5.07 -5.83 11.69
N SER A 126 6.31 -6.13 11.30
CA SER A 126 7.46 -6.19 12.22
C SER A 126 8.72 -5.63 11.55
N GLY A 127 9.77 -5.33 12.32
CA GLY A 127 11.05 -4.82 11.79
C GLY A 127 11.00 -3.39 11.19
N LEU A 128 9.85 -2.72 11.19
CA LEU A 128 9.74 -1.30 10.87
C LEU A 128 10.03 -0.46 12.11
N HIS A 129 11.31 -0.34 12.48
CA HIS A 129 11.73 0.28 13.74
C HIS A 129 11.36 1.77 13.89
N ASN A 130 11.05 2.45 12.78
CA ASN A 130 10.63 3.85 12.76
C ASN A 130 9.11 4.04 12.71
N LEU A 131 8.33 2.95 12.70
CA LEU A 131 6.88 3.00 12.60
C LEU A 131 6.28 3.66 13.85
N GLN A 132 5.55 4.76 13.63
CA GLN A 132 4.96 5.59 14.68
C GLN A 132 3.43 5.63 14.59
N ASN A 133 2.87 5.52 13.38
CA ASN A 133 1.44 5.68 13.17
C ASN A 133 0.92 4.52 12.34
N VAL A 134 -0.06 3.80 12.89
CA VAL A 134 -0.72 2.70 12.19
C VAL A 134 -2.23 2.93 12.18
N LYS A 135 -2.83 2.83 11.01
CA LYS A 135 -4.27 2.91 10.81
C LYS A 135 -4.73 1.73 9.98
N VAL A 136 -5.65 0.93 10.50
CA VAL A 136 -6.23 -0.22 9.81
C VAL A 136 -7.75 -0.12 9.89
N ILE A 137 -8.39 0.04 8.73
CA ILE A 137 -9.83 0.28 8.62
C ILE A 137 -10.47 -0.71 7.65
N LEU A 138 -11.43 -1.49 8.14
CA LEU A 138 -12.10 -2.56 7.40
C LEU A 138 -13.60 -2.28 7.38
N TYR A 139 -14.06 -1.60 6.33
CA TYR A 139 -15.48 -1.27 6.14
C TYR A 139 -16.21 -2.28 5.28
N SER A 140 -15.51 -2.96 4.37
CA SER A 140 -16.12 -3.97 3.50
C SER A 140 -16.31 -5.30 4.22
N HIS A 141 -17.44 -5.96 3.96
CA HIS A 141 -17.78 -7.24 4.62
C HIS A 141 -17.00 -8.44 4.06
N ASP A 142 -16.44 -8.28 2.87
CA ASP A 142 -15.83 -9.28 2.01
C ASP A 142 -14.29 -9.16 1.92
N VAL A 143 -13.66 -8.33 2.75
CA VAL A 143 -12.19 -8.35 2.89
C VAL A 143 -11.73 -9.71 3.42
N ASP A 144 -10.52 -10.15 3.06
CA ASP A 144 -10.00 -11.47 3.48
C ASP A 144 -9.31 -11.42 4.85
N LEU A 145 -9.09 -10.22 5.40
CA LEU A 145 -8.25 -10.03 6.58
C LEU A 145 -8.85 -10.69 7.83
N GLU A 146 -8.11 -11.65 8.39
CA GLU A 146 -8.47 -12.46 9.56
C GLU A 146 -7.61 -12.11 10.79
N LYS A 147 -6.32 -11.82 10.60
CA LYS A 147 -5.43 -11.46 11.71
C LYS A 147 -4.56 -10.25 11.43
N VAL A 148 -4.35 -9.46 12.46
CA VAL A 148 -3.42 -8.32 12.46
C VAL A 148 -2.42 -8.50 13.59
N TYR A 149 -1.14 -8.55 13.25
CA TYR A 149 -0.03 -8.56 14.19
C TYR A 149 0.87 -7.35 13.91
N ILE A 150 1.11 -6.53 14.93
CA ILE A 150 1.98 -5.35 14.82
C ILE A 150 3.02 -5.41 15.94
N LYS A 151 4.29 -5.40 15.58
CA LYS A 151 5.44 -5.21 16.48
C LYS A 151 6.17 -3.93 16.11
N ALA A 152 5.97 -2.86 16.89
CA ALA A 152 6.46 -1.53 16.58
C ALA A 152 6.88 -0.75 17.84
N PRO A 153 8.17 -0.80 18.23
CA PRO A 153 8.68 -0.19 19.47
C PRO A 153 8.55 1.33 19.59
N ARG A 154 8.24 2.01 18.49
CA ARG A 154 8.07 3.47 18.44
C ARG A 154 6.65 3.89 18.11
N LEU A 155 5.68 2.97 18.21
CA LEU A 155 4.28 3.24 17.91
C LEU A 155 3.75 4.32 18.87
N ARG A 156 3.19 5.38 18.29
CA ARG A 156 2.59 6.52 18.99
C ARG A 156 1.09 6.55 18.81
N THR A 157 0.62 6.22 17.61
CA THR A 157 -0.81 6.19 17.29
C THR A 157 -1.17 4.87 16.63
N PHE A 158 -2.28 4.30 17.09
CA PHE A 158 -2.88 3.11 16.53
C PHE A 158 -4.39 3.32 16.41
N GLU A 159 -4.93 3.09 15.23
CA GLU A 159 -6.36 3.13 14.96
C GLU A 159 -6.78 1.84 14.25
N PHE A 160 -7.69 1.10 14.86
CA PHE A 160 -8.32 -0.05 14.24
C PHE A 160 -9.84 0.13 14.21
N ARG A 161 -10.44 -0.02 13.03
CA ARG A 161 -11.90 0.00 12.87
C ARG A 161 -12.31 -1.15 11.98
N THR A 162 -13.28 -1.95 12.43
CA THR A 162 -13.80 -3.06 11.63
C THR A 162 -15.30 -3.19 11.80
N LYS A 163 -15.99 -3.59 10.72
CA LYS A 163 -17.37 -4.07 10.79
C LYS A 163 -17.45 -5.59 11.01
N ARG A 164 -16.32 -6.30 11.03
CA ARG A 164 -16.26 -7.78 11.20
C ARG A 164 -16.17 -8.19 12.66
N ARG A 165 -16.80 -9.33 12.97
CA ARG A 165 -16.83 -9.90 14.33
C ARG A 165 -15.64 -10.78 14.69
N HIS A 166 -14.85 -11.25 13.71
CA HIS A 166 -13.86 -12.33 13.90
C HIS A 166 -12.44 -12.00 13.41
N CYS A 167 -12.04 -10.72 13.45
CA CYS A 167 -10.63 -10.37 13.20
C CYS A 167 -9.87 -10.37 14.54
N THR A 168 -8.84 -11.21 14.66
CA THR A 168 -7.99 -11.22 15.88
C THR A 168 -6.84 -10.23 15.72
N PHE A 169 -6.53 -9.51 16.78
CA PHE A 169 -5.53 -8.45 16.78
C PHE A 169 -4.56 -8.62 17.95
N ASP A 170 -3.27 -8.48 17.64
CA ASP A 170 -2.18 -8.48 18.61
C ASP A 170 -1.22 -7.33 18.28
N VAL A 171 -0.91 -6.52 19.29
CA VAL A 171 -0.07 -5.32 19.17
C VAL A 171 0.98 -5.34 20.28
N ASP A 172 2.23 -5.52 19.87
CA ASP A 172 3.43 -5.52 20.70
C ASP A 172 4.17 -4.18 20.51
N ILE A 173 4.19 -3.35 21.55
CA ILE A 173 4.78 -2.01 21.58
C ILE A 173 6.04 -2.04 22.44
#